data_AF-A0A952PDE5-F1
#
_entry.id   AF-A0A952PDE5-F1
#
_cell.length_a   1.000
_cell.length_b   1.000
_cell.length_c   1.000
_cell.angle_alpha   90.00
_cell.angle_beta   90.00
_cell.angle_gamma   90.00
#
_symmetry.space_group_name_H-M   'P 1'
#
loop_
_entity.id
_entity.type
_entity.pdbx_description
1 polymer ?
#
loop_
_entity_poly.entity_id
_entity_poly.type
_entity_poly.pdbx_seq_one_letter_code
_entity_poly.pdbx_strand_id
1 'polypeptide(L)'
;MASTTRISMKVLARYGWRLFLVLVASIAAVWLVSELGLRMQGETAVRAPQEVELLIPEGTAAQVAAGESPPTIPFELSFVEGDTLVVVNQDTQSHTLGPLYVPAKGSASMRLDTADHFALACSFNASKFLGLNVRQATTLRTRLLGISFAAPPTAMLLFVYSLIVFPVKQPKNSAPNGLTETGG
;
A
#
# COMPACT_ATOMS: atom_id res chain seq x y z
N MET A 1 14.51 -43.60 -28.80
CA MET A 1 15.53 -42.54 -28.73
C MET A 1 15.13 -41.55 -27.63
N ALA A 2 15.58 -41.77 -26.39
CA ALA A 2 15.39 -40.82 -25.30
C ALA A 2 16.78 -40.38 -24.83
N SER A 3 17.30 -39.33 -25.47
CA SER A 3 18.56 -38.70 -25.05
C SER A 3 18.26 -37.85 -23.81
N THR A 4 18.46 -38.43 -22.64
CA THR A 4 18.35 -37.70 -21.37
C THR A 4 19.61 -36.83 -21.25
N THR A 5 19.50 -35.57 -21.65
CA THR A 5 20.55 -34.56 -21.50
C THR A 5 20.90 -34.42 -20.02
N ARG A 6 22.00 -35.06 -19.57
CA ARG A 6 22.54 -34.85 -18.22
C ARG A 6 23.13 -33.44 -18.15
N ILE A 7 22.29 -32.47 -17.79
CA ILE A 7 22.75 -31.13 -17.46
C ILE A 7 23.71 -31.27 -16.27
N SER A 8 24.96 -30.83 -16.44
CA SER A 8 25.96 -30.88 -15.38
C SER A 8 25.42 -30.14 -14.14
N MET A 9 25.53 -30.75 -12.97
CA MET A 9 25.05 -30.18 -11.69
C MET A 9 25.64 -28.78 -11.42
N LYS A 10 26.86 -28.51 -11.94
CA LYS A 10 27.52 -27.20 -11.92
C LYS A 10 26.84 -26.16 -12.80
N VAL A 11 26.28 -26.58 -13.93
CA VAL A 11 25.51 -25.70 -14.84
C VAL A 11 24.17 -25.37 -14.20
N LEU A 12 23.47 -26.36 -13.64
CA LEU A 12 22.21 -26.16 -12.92
C LEU A 12 22.40 -25.20 -11.72
N ALA A 13 23.49 -25.36 -10.97
CA ALA A 13 23.84 -24.45 -9.86
C ALA A 13 24.07 -23.00 -10.32
N ARG A 14 24.69 -22.78 -11.50
CA ARG A 14 24.87 -21.44 -12.07
C ARG A 14 23.55 -20.78 -12.47
N TYR A 15 22.61 -21.56 -13.04
CA TYR A 15 21.27 -21.06 -13.35
C TYR A 15 20.48 -20.74 -12.07
N GLY A 16 20.52 -21.62 -11.07
CA GLY A 16 19.85 -21.40 -9.79
C GLY A 16 20.39 -20.18 -9.04
N TRP A 17 21.72 -20.03 -8.97
CA TRP A 17 22.35 -18.85 -8.36
C TRP A 17 21.95 -17.54 -9.05
N ARG A 18 21.90 -17.55 -10.38
CA ARG A 18 21.49 -16.38 -11.16
C ARG A 18 20.01 -16.05 -10.97
N LEU A 19 19.13 -17.06 -10.97
CA LEU A 19 17.71 -16.88 -10.70
C LEU A 19 17.51 -16.26 -9.31
N PHE A 20 18.24 -16.75 -8.31
CA PHE A 20 18.20 -16.20 -6.96
C PHE A 20 18.62 -14.73 -6.92
N LEU A 21 19.75 -14.36 -7.55
CA LEU A 21 20.19 -12.97 -7.63
C LEU A 21 19.16 -12.06 -8.30
N VAL A 22 18.55 -12.53 -9.40
CA VAL A 22 17.51 -11.78 -10.11
C VAL A 22 16.25 -11.61 -9.27
N LEU A 23 15.85 -12.66 -8.52
CA LEU A 23 14.71 -12.61 -7.60
C LEU A 23 14.95 -11.62 -6.46
N VAL A 24 16.14 -11.62 -5.85
CA VAL A 24 16.48 -10.66 -4.80
C VAL A 24 16.49 -9.22 -5.36
N ALA A 25 17.08 -9.03 -6.55
CA ALA A 25 17.09 -7.73 -7.21
C ALA A 25 15.67 -7.25 -7.57
N SER A 26 14.78 -8.14 -8.01
CA SER A 26 13.39 -7.77 -8.32
C SER A 26 12.60 -7.41 -7.07
N ILE A 27 12.76 -8.16 -5.97
CA ILE A 27 12.14 -7.82 -4.68
C ILE A 27 12.60 -6.43 -4.23
N ALA A 28 13.90 -6.16 -4.28
CA ALA A 28 14.46 -4.86 -3.90
C ALA A 28 13.93 -3.73 -4.79
N ALA A 29 13.84 -3.95 -6.11
CA ALA A 29 13.31 -2.97 -7.05
C ALA A 29 11.81 -2.69 -6.80
N VAL A 30 11.00 -3.73 -6.61
CA VAL A 30 9.56 -3.60 -6.31
C VAL A 30 9.35 -2.86 -4.99
N TRP A 31 10.12 -3.20 -3.95
CA TRP A 31 10.08 -2.52 -2.67
C TRP A 31 10.44 -1.03 -2.80
N LEU A 32 11.50 -0.71 -3.54
CA LEU A 32 11.96 0.67 -3.75
C LEU A 32 10.92 1.50 -4.53
N VAL A 33 10.33 0.94 -5.58
CA VAL A 33 9.27 1.61 -6.35
C VAL A 33 8.01 1.82 -5.48
N SER A 34 7.64 0.83 -4.68
CA SER A 34 6.49 0.93 -3.77
C SER A 34 6.70 2.01 -2.70
N GLU A 35 7.88 2.06 -2.08
CA GLU A 35 8.22 3.07 -1.07
C GLU A 35 8.30 4.48 -1.68
N LEU A 36 8.81 4.60 -2.92
CA LEU A 36 8.82 5.85 -3.64
C LEU A 36 7.39 6.33 -3.96
N GLY A 37 6.51 5.43 -4.39
CA GLY A 37 5.10 5.74 -4.63
C GLY A 37 4.41 6.30 -3.39
N LEU A 38 4.57 5.62 -2.25
CA LEU A 38 4.02 6.04 -0.96
C LEU A 38 4.51 7.43 -0.52
N ARG A 39 5.81 7.70 -0.70
CA ARG A 39 6.39 9.02 -0.39
C ARG A 39 5.85 10.11 -1.29
N MET A 40 5.66 9.83 -2.59
CA MET A 40 5.12 10.77 -3.55
C MET A 40 3.63 11.07 -3.32
N GLN A 41 2.87 10.09 -2.83
CA GLN A 41 1.46 10.25 -2.46
C GLN A 41 1.27 10.98 -1.13
N GLY A 42 2.37 11.33 -0.42
CA GLY A 42 2.31 12.02 0.86
C GLY A 42 1.56 11.23 1.94
N GLU A 43 1.44 9.92 1.76
CA GLU A 43 0.51 9.11 2.50
C GLU A 43 1.01 8.80 3.91
N THR A 44 0.41 9.51 4.87
CA THR A 44 0.35 9.18 6.30
C THR A 44 -0.53 7.96 6.60
N ALA A 45 -0.78 7.09 5.60
CA ALA A 45 -1.58 5.86 5.72
C ALA A 45 -0.86 4.72 6.49
N VAL A 46 0.34 4.99 7.00
CA VAL A 46 1.11 4.12 7.91
C VAL A 46 0.90 4.62 9.34
N ARG A 47 -0.35 4.66 9.77
CA ARG A 47 -0.71 5.12 11.11
C ARG A 47 -1.66 4.10 11.72
N ALA A 48 -1.48 3.85 13.01
CA ALA A 48 -2.42 3.05 13.78
C ALA A 48 -3.76 3.79 13.88
N PRO A 49 -4.88 3.07 13.96
CA PRO A 49 -6.19 3.66 14.24
C PRO A 49 -6.13 4.60 15.45
N GLN A 50 -6.70 5.79 15.32
CA GLN A 50 -6.79 6.75 16.42
C GLN A 50 -8.16 7.43 16.46
N GLU A 51 -8.39 8.12 17.57
CA GLU A 51 -9.56 8.96 17.75
C GLU A 51 -9.29 10.33 17.13
N VAL A 52 -10.18 10.75 16.23
CA VAL A 52 -10.12 12.05 15.57
C VAL A 52 -11.32 12.86 16.02
N GLU A 53 -11.05 13.98 16.68
CA GLU A 53 -12.09 14.84 17.23
C GLU A 53 -12.52 15.91 16.21
N LEU A 54 -13.83 16.01 15.99
CA LEU A 54 -14.48 17.08 15.25
C LEU A 54 -15.22 17.99 16.22
N LEU A 55 -14.73 19.21 16.38
CA LEU A 55 -15.32 20.22 17.24
C LEU A 55 -16.36 21.05 16.47
N ILE A 56 -17.60 21.07 16.96
CA ILE A 56 -18.62 22.02 16.50
C ILE A 56 -18.62 23.20 17.49
N PRO A 57 -18.15 24.39 17.09
CA PRO A 57 -18.05 25.53 18.00
C PRO A 57 -19.41 26.13 18.35
N GLU A 58 -19.44 26.90 19.44
CA GLU A 58 -20.61 27.70 19.81
C GLU A 58 -21.04 28.65 18.68
N GLY A 59 -22.36 28.79 18.48
CA GLY A 59 -22.91 29.69 17.47
C GLY A 59 -22.91 29.14 16.04
N THR A 60 -22.53 27.87 15.86
CA THR A 60 -22.58 27.19 14.55
C THR A 60 -23.99 27.21 13.96
N ALA A 61 -25.02 26.93 14.76
CA ALA A 61 -26.41 26.97 14.30
C ALA A 61 -26.83 28.36 13.80
N ALA A 62 -26.34 29.43 14.44
CA ALA A 62 -26.63 30.81 14.02
C ALA A 62 -25.93 31.14 12.69
N GLN A 63 -24.67 30.72 12.52
CA GLN A 63 -23.92 30.89 11.27
C GLN A 63 -24.59 30.14 10.11
N VAL A 64 -24.96 28.88 10.34
CA VAL A 64 -25.64 28.07 9.32
C VAL A 64 -27.01 28.63 8.97
N ALA A 65 -27.74 29.19 9.94
CA ALA A 65 -29.01 29.88 9.68
C ALA A 65 -28.82 31.17 8.85
N ALA A 66 -27.67 31.84 8.98
CA ALA A 66 -27.27 32.96 8.13
C ALA A 66 -26.73 32.51 6.74
N GLY A 67 -26.62 31.20 6.49
CA GLY A 67 -26.03 30.64 5.26
C GLY A 67 -24.50 30.60 5.26
N GLU A 68 -23.86 30.90 6.39
CA GLU A 68 -22.41 30.87 6.57
C GLU A 68 -21.95 29.50 7.10
N SER A 69 -20.73 29.08 6.77
CA SER A 69 -20.12 27.86 7.30
C SER A 69 -18.99 28.24 8.26
N PRO A 70 -18.92 27.63 9.46
CA PRO A 70 -17.85 27.92 10.40
C PRO A 70 -16.48 27.60 9.78
N PRO A 71 -15.50 28.52 9.83
CA PRO A 71 -14.18 28.31 9.24
C PRO A 71 -13.40 27.16 9.89
N THR A 72 -13.77 26.79 11.12
CA THR A 72 -13.14 25.71 11.88
C THR A 72 -13.53 24.32 11.38
N ILE A 73 -14.66 24.19 10.65
CA ILE A 73 -15.16 22.90 10.18
C ILE A 73 -14.71 22.71 8.72
N PRO A 74 -13.80 21.76 8.43
CA PRO A 74 -13.39 21.49 7.06
C PRO A 74 -14.52 20.84 6.26
N PHE A 75 -14.51 21.03 4.93
CA PHE A 75 -15.48 20.40 4.02
C PHE A 75 -15.28 18.90 3.86
N GLU A 76 -14.03 18.44 4.00
CA GLU A 76 -13.65 17.04 3.88
C GLU A 76 -12.66 16.70 5.00
N LEU A 77 -12.90 15.57 5.66
CA LEU A 77 -12.01 14.99 6.66
C LEU A 77 -11.44 13.67 6.12
N SER A 78 -10.16 13.44 6.36
CA SER A 78 -9.49 12.19 5.97
C SER A 78 -9.21 11.32 7.19
N PHE A 79 -9.52 10.03 7.06
CA PHE A 79 -9.38 9.02 8.09
C PHE A 79 -8.66 7.80 7.52
N VAL A 80 -8.18 6.95 8.42
CA VAL A 80 -7.70 5.61 8.09
C VAL A 80 -8.71 4.60 8.60
N GLU A 81 -8.90 3.51 7.86
CA GLU A 81 -9.73 2.37 8.28
C GLU A 81 -9.39 1.94 9.72
N GLY A 82 -10.41 1.89 10.57
CA GLY A 82 -10.32 1.64 12.01
C GLY A 82 -10.32 2.90 12.89
N ASP A 83 -10.14 4.10 12.33
CA ASP A 83 -10.23 5.35 13.08
C ASP A 83 -11.62 5.52 13.71
N THR A 84 -11.68 6.24 14.82
CA THR A 84 -12.95 6.62 15.47
C THR A 84 -13.15 8.12 15.35
N LEU A 85 -14.24 8.52 14.69
CA LEU A 85 -14.67 9.92 14.64
C LEU A 85 -15.42 10.23 15.94
N VAL A 86 -14.93 11.21 16.69
CA VAL A 86 -15.58 11.74 17.90
C VAL A 86 -16.07 13.15 17.58
N VAL A 87 -17.39 13.35 17.54
CA VAL A 87 -17.99 14.67 17.31
C VAL A 87 -18.33 15.29 18.66
N VAL A 88 -17.74 16.45 18.94
CA VAL A 88 -17.97 17.21 20.18
C VAL A 88 -18.77 18.46 19.84
N ASN A 89 -20.00 18.52 20.32
CA ASN A 89 -20.90 19.64 20.11
C ASN A 89 -20.79 20.65 21.26
N GLN A 90 -20.12 21.78 21.01
CA GLN A 90 -20.11 22.89 21.94
C GLN A 90 -21.26 23.88 21.70
N ASP A 91 -22.09 23.70 20.68
CA ASP A 91 -23.22 24.58 20.44
C ASP A 91 -24.37 24.35 21.44
N THR A 92 -25.25 25.35 21.49
CA THR A 92 -26.49 25.39 22.27
C THR A 92 -27.62 24.57 21.64
N GLN A 93 -27.50 24.25 20.35
CA GLN A 93 -28.46 23.43 19.61
C GLN A 93 -27.90 22.04 19.35
N SER A 94 -28.79 21.06 19.18
CA SER A 94 -28.40 19.69 18.86
C SER A 94 -28.13 19.56 17.37
N HIS A 95 -27.14 18.74 17.04
CA HIS A 95 -26.66 18.57 15.68
C HIS A 95 -26.67 17.11 15.24
N THR A 96 -26.68 16.88 13.92
CA THR A 96 -26.69 15.54 13.31
C THR A 96 -25.54 15.40 12.33
N LEU A 97 -24.93 14.22 12.29
CA LEU A 97 -23.94 13.81 11.29
C LEU A 97 -24.22 12.37 10.82
N GLY A 98 -24.86 12.23 9.66
CA GLY A 98 -25.31 10.94 9.15
C GLY A 98 -26.20 10.24 10.18
N PRO A 99 -25.80 9.05 10.69
CA PRO A 99 -26.55 8.34 11.72
C PRO A 99 -26.35 8.90 13.14
N LEU A 100 -25.37 9.79 13.35
CA LEU A 100 -25.07 10.33 14.68
C LEU A 100 -25.98 11.50 15.03
N TYR A 101 -26.59 11.43 16.20
CA TYR A 101 -27.25 12.54 16.87
C TYR A 101 -26.38 13.03 18.03
N VAL A 102 -25.99 14.31 18.01
CA VAL A 102 -25.11 14.93 18.99
C VAL A 102 -25.89 15.99 19.77
N PRO A 103 -26.22 15.74 21.05
CA PRO A 103 -26.97 16.70 21.84
C PRO A 103 -26.17 17.99 22.07
N ALA A 104 -26.86 19.08 22.39
CA ALA A 104 -26.21 20.33 22.79
C ALA A 104 -25.26 20.09 23.97
N LYS A 105 -24.06 20.69 23.92
CA LYS A 105 -22.99 20.49 24.93
C LYS A 105 -22.56 19.03 25.15
N GLY A 106 -22.83 18.14 24.21
CA GLY A 106 -22.51 16.71 24.30
C GLY A 106 -21.55 16.21 23.23
N SER A 107 -21.30 14.91 23.21
CA SER A 107 -20.49 14.26 22.19
C SER A 107 -21.10 12.94 21.72
N ALA A 108 -20.72 12.52 20.52
CA ALA A 108 -21.08 11.21 19.96
C ALA A 108 -19.88 10.67 19.16
N SER A 109 -19.74 9.35 19.08
CA SER A 109 -18.64 8.73 18.34
C SER A 109 -19.11 7.63 17.38
N MET A 110 -18.37 7.46 16.30
CA MET A 110 -18.58 6.41 15.29
C MET A 110 -17.25 5.87 14.80
N ARG A 111 -17.16 4.54 14.72
CA ARG A 111 -16.01 3.84 14.13
C ARG A 111 -16.13 3.79 12.62
N LEU A 112 -15.00 3.96 11.94
CA LEU A 112 -14.88 3.95 10.48
C LEU A 112 -14.16 2.68 10.05
N ASP A 113 -14.89 1.56 9.99
CA ASP A 113 -14.30 0.25 9.72
C ASP A 113 -14.23 -0.10 8.21
N THR A 114 -14.75 0.76 7.33
CA THR A 114 -14.76 0.53 5.88
C THR A 114 -14.05 1.68 5.16
N ALA A 115 -13.05 1.34 4.34
CA ALA A 115 -12.36 2.31 3.49
C ALA A 115 -13.24 2.68 2.27
N ASP A 116 -13.81 3.89 2.31
CA ASP A 116 -14.63 4.46 1.25
C ASP A 116 -14.71 6.00 1.35
N HIS A 117 -15.28 6.64 0.34
CA HIS A 117 -15.61 8.07 0.33
C HIS A 117 -17.09 8.27 0.70
N PHE A 118 -17.34 8.75 1.90
CA PHE A 118 -18.70 9.03 2.39
C PHE A 118 -19.02 10.52 2.27
N ALA A 119 -20.27 10.81 1.87
CA ALA A 119 -20.85 12.14 1.98
C ALA A 119 -22.03 12.06 2.97
N LEU A 120 -21.79 12.42 4.24
CA LEU A 120 -22.81 12.31 5.28
C LEU A 120 -23.61 13.60 5.39
N ALA A 121 -24.93 13.47 5.50
CA ALA A 121 -25.81 14.60 5.77
C ALA A 121 -25.49 15.20 7.14
N CYS A 122 -25.38 16.53 7.24
CA CYS A 122 -25.09 17.22 8.49
C CYS A 122 -25.94 18.48 8.67
N SER A 123 -26.19 18.87 9.92
CA SER A 123 -26.97 20.08 10.23
C SER A 123 -26.13 21.33 10.52
N PHE A 124 -24.82 21.15 10.70
CA PHE A 124 -23.85 22.18 11.13
C PHE A 124 -22.99 22.76 9.99
N ASN A 125 -23.33 22.46 8.74
CA ASN A 125 -22.70 23.06 7.56
C ASN A 125 -23.78 23.67 6.65
N ALA A 126 -23.47 24.75 5.95
CA ALA A 126 -24.37 25.37 4.98
C ALA A 126 -24.69 24.42 3.81
N SER A 127 -23.72 23.60 3.38
CA SER A 127 -23.89 22.60 2.32
C SER A 127 -24.81 21.44 2.72
N LYS A 128 -25.11 21.28 4.02
CA LYS A 128 -25.78 20.12 4.61
C LYS A 128 -25.08 18.77 4.41
N PHE A 129 -23.83 18.77 3.95
CA PHE A 129 -23.03 17.56 3.78
C PHE A 129 -21.60 17.76 4.27
N LEU A 130 -21.04 16.70 4.86
CA LEU A 130 -19.64 16.61 5.25
C LEU A 130 -19.00 15.41 4.55
N GLY A 131 -17.89 15.65 3.85
CA GLY A 131 -17.10 14.59 3.23
C GLY A 131 -16.23 13.87 4.25
N LEU A 132 -16.28 12.54 4.26
CA LEU A 132 -15.36 11.69 5.01
C LEU A 132 -14.64 10.77 4.03
N ASN A 133 -13.32 10.82 4.02
CA ASN A 133 -12.47 10.04 3.13
C ASN A 133 -11.71 9.02 3.96
N VAL A 134 -12.18 7.77 3.98
CA VAL A 134 -11.59 6.69 4.77
C VAL A 134 -10.67 5.88 3.87
N ARG A 135 -9.36 5.97 4.12
CA ARG A 135 -8.35 5.26 3.34
C ARG A 135 -8.05 3.90 3.95
N GLN A 136 -7.68 2.95 3.10
CA GLN A 136 -7.22 1.63 3.55
C GLN A 136 -5.93 1.77 4.37
N ALA A 137 -5.86 1.08 5.51
CA ALA A 137 -4.64 1.00 6.28
C ALA A 137 -3.57 0.19 5.52
N THR A 138 -2.43 0.82 5.21
CA THR A 138 -1.33 0.11 4.53
C THR A 138 -0.54 -0.73 5.54
N THR A 139 -1.10 -1.87 5.93
CA THR A 139 -0.45 -2.80 6.86
C THR A 139 0.77 -3.48 6.24
N LEU A 140 1.70 -3.97 7.09
CA LEU A 140 2.83 -4.79 6.62
C LEU A 140 2.38 -6.00 5.79
N ARG A 141 1.19 -6.54 6.09
CA ARG A 141 0.60 -7.66 5.36
C ARG A 141 0.25 -7.30 3.92
N THR A 142 -0.39 -6.15 3.68
CA THR A 142 -0.76 -5.72 2.32
C THR A 142 0.49 -5.41 1.48
N ARG A 143 1.53 -4.84 2.10
CA ARG A 143 2.85 -4.64 1.47
C ARG A 143 3.49 -5.96 1.05
N LEU A 144 3.56 -6.94 1.96
CA LEU A 144 4.11 -8.27 1.67
C LEU A 144 3.32 -8.99 0.57
N LEU A 145 1.99 -8.86 0.56
CA LEU A 145 1.14 -9.44 -0.46
C LEU A 145 1.41 -8.82 -1.84
N GLY A 146 1.50 -7.48 -1.90
CA GLY A 146 1.86 -6.75 -3.13
C GLY A 146 3.21 -7.15 -3.69
N ILE A 147 4.24 -7.26 -2.83
CA ILE A 147 5.57 -7.74 -3.23
C ILE A 147 5.50 -9.19 -3.72
N SER A 148 4.72 -10.04 -3.04
CA SER A 148 4.59 -11.45 -3.41
C SER A 148 3.92 -11.65 -4.76
N PHE A 149 3.00 -10.77 -5.17
CA PHE A 149 2.38 -10.83 -6.49
C PHE A 149 3.24 -10.21 -7.60
N ALA A 150 3.95 -9.11 -7.31
CA ALA A 150 4.72 -8.37 -8.30
C ALA A 150 6.13 -8.94 -8.52
N ALA A 151 6.82 -9.40 -7.47
CA ALA A 151 8.21 -9.80 -7.58
C ALA A 151 8.46 -11.05 -8.45
N PRO A 152 7.63 -12.12 -8.41
CA PRO A 152 7.83 -13.30 -9.25
C PRO A 152 7.76 -13.04 -10.77
N PRO A 153 6.71 -12.38 -11.32
CA PRO A 153 6.67 -12.11 -12.76
C PRO A 153 7.80 -11.19 -13.21
N THR A 154 8.17 -10.19 -12.41
CA THR A 154 9.33 -9.32 -12.71
C THR A 154 10.64 -10.11 -12.70
N ALA A 155 10.84 -11.00 -11.73
CA ALA A 155 12.02 -11.86 -11.65
C ALA A 155 12.12 -12.79 -12.86
N MET A 156 11.00 -13.41 -13.24
CA MET A 156 10.93 -14.31 -14.39
C MET A 156 11.33 -13.58 -15.68
N LEU A 157 10.77 -12.39 -15.91
CA LEU A 157 11.07 -11.58 -17.09
C LEU A 157 12.55 -11.15 -17.11
N LEU A 158 13.07 -10.62 -16.00
CA LEU A 158 14.48 -10.25 -15.88
C LEU A 158 15.41 -11.44 -16.08
N PHE A 159 15.04 -12.62 -15.57
CA PHE A 159 15.85 -13.82 -15.73
C PHE A 159 15.96 -14.23 -17.19
N VAL A 160 14.83 -14.25 -17.92
CA VAL A 160 14.79 -14.53 -19.36
C VAL A 160 15.65 -13.53 -20.14
N TYR A 161 15.50 -12.23 -19.90
CA TYR A 161 16.32 -11.21 -20.57
C TYR A 161 17.80 -11.34 -20.23
N SER A 162 18.13 -11.70 -18.99
CA SER A 162 19.49 -11.94 -18.56
C SER A 162 20.13 -13.06 -19.40
N LEU A 163 19.41 -14.17 -19.64
CA LEU A 163 19.91 -15.29 -20.44
C LEU A 163 20.20 -14.92 -21.89
N ILE A 164 19.42 -14.00 -22.46
CA ILE A 164 19.63 -13.48 -23.83
C ILE A 164 20.92 -12.64 -23.88
N VAL A 165 21.12 -11.73 -22.94
CA VAL A 165 22.27 -10.80 -22.95
C VAL A 165 23.58 -11.50 -22.54
N PHE A 166 23.53 -12.36 -21.53
CA PHE A 166 24.71 -13.09 -21.03
C PHE A 166 24.41 -14.59 -20.97
N PRO A 167 24.66 -15.36 -22.03
CA PRO A 167 24.41 -16.80 -22.03
C PRO A 167 25.33 -17.54 -21.05
N VAL A 168 24.80 -18.56 -20.37
CA VAL A 168 25.58 -19.37 -19.41
C VAL A 168 26.57 -20.26 -20.17
N LYS A 169 27.86 -19.95 -20.04
CA LYS A 169 28.94 -20.75 -20.66
C LYS A 169 29.04 -22.12 -19.98
N GLN A 170 29.07 -23.18 -20.79
CA GLN A 170 29.33 -24.53 -20.28
C GLN A 170 30.77 -24.65 -19.77
N PRO A 171 31.02 -25.36 -18.65
CA PRO A 171 32.37 -25.64 -18.22
C PRO A 171 33.09 -26.44 -19.30
N LYS A 172 34.26 -25.95 -19.75
CA LYS A 172 35.16 -26.73 -20.62
C LYS A 172 35.51 -28.01 -19.86
N ASN A 173 35.09 -29.17 -20.37
CA ASN A 173 35.69 -30.43 -19.97
C ASN A 173 37.16 -30.36 -20.42
N SER A 174 38.09 -30.27 -19.48
CA SER A 174 39.50 -30.47 -19.77
C SER A 174 39.64 -31.86 -20.36
N ALA A 175 39.89 -31.96 -21.66
CA ALA A 175 40.24 -33.22 -22.30
C ALA A 175 41.47 -33.79 -21.58
N PRO A 176 41.50 -35.11 -21.29
CA PRO A 176 42.66 -35.71 -20.66
C PRO A 176 43.86 -35.56 -21.61
N ASN A 177 44.89 -34.91 -21.09
CA ASN A 177 46.22 -34.88 -21.66
C ASN A 177 46.76 -36.31 -21.67
N GLY A 178 47.25 -36.79 -22.83
CA GLY A 178 48.07 -38.01 -22.86
C GLY A 178 47.65 -39.02 -23.92
N LEU A 179 48.21 -38.88 -25.12
CA LEU A 179 48.74 -40.03 -25.86
C LEU A 179 50.14 -39.64 -26.35
N THR A 180 51.12 -39.94 -25.50
CA THR A 180 52.46 -40.29 -25.96
C THR A 180 52.34 -41.59 -26.75
N GLU A 181 52.32 -41.52 -28.08
CA GLU A 181 52.70 -42.66 -28.91
C GLU A 181 54.21 -42.60 -29.13
N THR A 182 54.91 -43.41 -28.35
CA THR A 182 56.23 -43.94 -28.64
C THR A 182 56.08 -45.20 -29.50
N GLY A 183 56.81 -45.29 -30.61
CA GLY A 183 57.22 -46.58 -31.19
C GLY A 183 56.95 -46.77 -32.69
N GLY A 184 58.03 -46.92 -33.47
CA GLY A 184 58.02 -47.36 -34.86
C GLY A 184 59.22 -46.85 -35.64
#